data_AF-A0A7S1FSY5-F1
#
_entry.id   AF-A0A7S1FSY5-F1
#
_cell.length_a   1.000
_cell.length_b   1.000
_cell.length_c   1.000
_cell.angle_alpha   90.00
_cell.angle_beta   90.00
_cell.angle_gamma   90.00
#
_symmetry.space_group_name_H-M   'P 1'
#
loop_
_entity.id
_entity.type
_entity.pdbx_description
1 polymer ?
#
loop_
_entity_poly.entity_id
_entity_poly.type
_entity_poly.pdbx_seq_one_letter_code
_entity_poly.pdbx_strand_id
1 'polypeptide(L)'
;FPLLLLSVLLPASAASDGTCTLPPCDLVARSRLHSPRCASPGVGDPFPLLVTGTPRSGTVRTTDEMRAHGAAVQNDWTDPGADGAVSWIFAFEDDANFGPSRTRGRRFERVLHQTREALESVTSMCTEPVLTAERPFLKRHIPMEEGAEPSRAALEFYVEWQEFLVALKLPRYRVEDADTEDLFRAAGLEKKYHRSLRTNARDHRPAFSWRELYTIDPFLAARAWTLAHSYGYAYPDVDFATLTCMDYLPTCDGKGQGERVVSSKCPPGTRVPTNLEKVVLAKDVEGWTGWSDGGCKEEKGSDGAYVGVRAVGMLKSNDGGTTGE
;
A
#
# COMPACT_ATOMS: atom_id res chain seq x y z
N PHE A 1 24.86 -10.64 -19.74
CA PHE A 1 23.68 -11.44 -19.39
C PHE A 1 22.47 -10.81 -20.07
N PRO A 2 21.84 -11.47 -21.05
CA PRO A 2 20.64 -10.92 -21.67
C PRO A 2 19.47 -11.11 -20.70
N LEU A 3 18.85 -9.99 -20.29
CA LEU A 3 17.58 -9.99 -19.56
C LEU A 3 16.48 -10.45 -20.55
N LEU A 4 16.02 -11.68 -20.36
CA LEU A 4 14.80 -12.19 -20.99
C LEU A 4 13.61 -11.41 -20.42
N LEU A 5 13.17 -10.39 -21.15
CA LEU A 5 11.87 -9.75 -20.95
C LEU A 5 10.78 -10.76 -21.34
N LEU A 6 10.28 -11.51 -20.35
CA LEU A 6 9.04 -12.27 -20.48
C LEU A 6 7.90 -11.25 -20.67
N SER A 7 7.51 -11.02 -21.92
CA SER A 7 6.28 -10.31 -22.23
C SER A 7 5.11 -11.24 -21.92
N VAL A 8 4.56 -11.13 -20.70
CA VAL A 8 3.35 -11.85 -20.30
C VAL A 8 2.17 -11.15 -20.98
N LEU A 9 1.85 -11.60 -22.20
CA LEU A 9 0.57 -11.29 -22.84
C LEU A 9 -0.53 -11.99 -22.04
N LEU A 10 -1.13 -11.29 -21.08
CA LEU A 10 -2.32 -11.76 -20.38
C LEU A 10 -3.47 -11.80 -21.41
N PRO A 11 -4.09 -12.98 -21.68
CA PRO A 11 -5.31 -13.00 -22.46
C PRO A 11 -6.35 -12.19 -21.69
N ALA A 12 -6.97 -11.22 -22.37
CA ALA A 12 -8.16 -10.54 -21.89
C ALA A 12 -9.32 -11.55 -21.90
N SER A 13 -9.29 -12.48 -20.94
CA SER A 13 -10.42 -13.35 -20.65
C SER A 13 -11.54 -12.46 -20.15
N ALA A 14 -12.71 -12.54 -20.79
CA ALA A 14 -13.93 -11.94 -20.28
C ALA A 14 -14.15 -12.48 -18.86
N ALA A 15 -13.77 -11.70 -17.86
CA ALA A 15 -13.85 -12.07 -16.46
C ALA A 15 -15.32 -12.38 -16.15
N SER A 16 -15.61 -13.62 -15.80
CA SER A 16 -16.91 -14.02 -15.28
C SER A 16 -17.22 -13.22 -14.01
N ASP A 17 -18.43 -12.67 -13.96
CA ASP A 17 -19.04 -11.79 -12.96
C ASP A 17 -18.67 -12.12 -11.50
N GLY A 18 -17.50 -11.65 -11.05
CA GLY A 18 -17.11 -11.65 -9.62
C GLY A 18 -15.95 -12.55 -9.21
N THR A 19 -15.30 -13.29 -10.11
CA THR A 19 -14.08 -14.06 -9.75
C THR A 19 -12.79 -13.23 -9.85
N CYS A 20 -11.75 -13.64 -9.14
CA CYS A 20 -10.41 -13.04 -9.19
C CYS A 20 -9.30 -14.08 -9.00
N THR A 21 -8.11 -13.77 -9.52
CA THR A 21 -6.93 -14.61 -9.30
C THR A 21 -6.38 -14.36 -7.90
N LEU A 22 -6.32 -15.42 -7.09
CA LEU A 22 -5.73 -15.39 -5.76
C LEU A 22 -4.21 -15.14 -5.83
N PRO A 23 -3.63 -14.45 -4.83
CA PRO A 23 -2.17 -14.29 -4.76
C PRO A 23 -1.49 -15.67 -4.64
N PRO A 24 -0.29 -15.85 -5.22
CA PRO A 24 0.42 -17.12 -5.13
C PRO A 24 0.88 -17.37 -3.67
N CYS A 25 1.00 -18.65 -3.27
CA CYS A 25 1.21 -18.99 -1.86
C CYS A 25 2.58 -18.60 -1.31
N ASP A 26 3.60 -18.51 -2.15
CA ASP A 26 4.91 -17.97 -1.80
C ASP A 26 4.83 -16.48 -1.42
N LEU A 27 4.02 -15.70 -2.14
CA LEU A 27 3.75 -14.31 -1.79
C LEU A 27 2.98 -14.20 -0.47
N VAL A 28 1.94 -15.02 -0.29
CA VAL A 28 1.17 -15.05 0.97
C VAL A 28 2.06 -15.46 2.15
N ALA A 29 2.94 -16.44 1.97
CA ALA A 29 3.87 -16.90 3.00
C ALA A 29 4.81 -15.78 3.48
N ARG A 30 5.25 -14.89 2.58
CA ARG A 30 6.06 -13.70 2.88
C ARG A 30 5.28 -12.58 3.57
N SER A 31 3.94 -12.63 3.57
CA SER A 31 3.07 -11.66 4.22
C SER A 31 2.52 -12.19 5.54
N ARG A 32 1.84 -11.33 6.32
CA ARG A 32 1.04 -11.77 7.47
C ARG A 32 -0.43 -12.02 7.16
N LEU A 33 -0.84 -12.03 5.89
CA LEU A 33 -2.17 -12.47 5.52
C LEU A 33 -2.35 -13.95 5.90
N HIS A 34 -3.43 -14.25 6.62
CA HIS A 34 -3.85 -15.63 6.85
C HIS A 34 -4.51 -16.16 5.58
N SER A 35 -4.11 -17.35 5.14
CA SER A 35 -4.74 -18.06 4.03
C SER A 35 -4.91 -19.52 4.39
N PRO A 36 -6.16 -20.03 4.43
CA PRO A 36 -6.41 -21.44 4.68
C PRO A 36 -5.95 -22.34 3.52
N ARG A 37 -5.68 -21.78 2.33
CA ARG A 37 -5.15 -22.53 1.17
C ARG A 37 -3.63 -22.76 1.27
N CYS A 38 -2.88 -21.80 1.81
CA CYS A 38 -1.42 -21.76 1.61
C CYS A 38 -0.56 -22.50 2.64
N ALA A 39 -1.10 -23.49 3.35
CA ALA A 39 -0.37 -24.23 4.41
C ALA A 39 0.42 -23.30 5.36
N SER A 40 -0.09 -22.10 5.57
CA SER A 40 0.54 -21.05 6.37
C SER A 40 -0.40 -20.69 7.53
N PRO A 41 -0.62 -21.63 8.46
CA PRO A 41 -1.66 -21.46 9.47
C PRO A 41 -1.35 -20.32 10.45
N GLY A 42 -0.09 -19.87 10.53
CA GLY A 42 0.37 -19.06 11.65
C GLY A 42 0.35 -19.86 12.95
N VAL A 43 0.62 -19.21 14.07
CA VAL A 43 0.54 -19.81 15.41
C VAL A 43 -0.73 -19.33 16.10
N GLY A 44 -1.69 -20.22 16.35
CA GLY A 44 -2.96 -19.89 17.00
C GLY A 44 -3.95 -19.15 16.09
N ASP A 45 -5.01 -18.60 16.69
CA ASP A 45 -6.07 -17.92 15.93
C ASP A 45 -5.54 -16.62 15.30
N PRO A 46 -5.92 -16.30 14.05
CA PRO A 46 -5.51 -15.05 13.42
C PRO A 46 -6.07 -13.83 14.19
N PHE A 47 -5.38 -12.70 14.11
CA PHE A 47 -5.93 -11.41 14.49
C PHE A 47 -7.01 -11.00 13.47
N PRO A 48 -8.07 -10.27 13.88
CA PRO A 48 -9.15 -9.94 12.95
C PRO A 48 -8.72 -9.05 11.77
N LEU A 49 -7.92 -8.00 12.05
CA LEU A 49 -7.63 -6.97 11.05
C LEU A 49 -6.17 -6.50 11.09
N LEU A 50 -5.59 -6.33 9.91
CA LEU A 50 -4.45 -5.45 9.68
C LEU A 50 -4.84 -4.36 8.68
N VAL A 51 -4.68 -3.10 9.06
CA VAL A 51 -4.61 -2.00 8.09
C VAL A 51 -3.13 -1.72 7.85
N THR A 52 -2.68 -1.78 6.61
CA THR A 52 -1.28 -1.62 6.26
C THR A 52 -1.08 -0.74 5.03
N GLY A 53 0.12 -0.20 4.88
CA GLY A 53 0.54 0.67 3.80
C GLY A 53 2.03 0.92 3.93
N THR A 54 2.57 1.88 3.19
CA THR A 54 3.92 2.40 3.46
C THR A 54 3.92 3.21 4.76
N PRO A 55 5.06 3.40 5.45
CA PRO A 55 5.17 4.43 6.47
C PRO A 55 4.74 5.77 5.93
N ARG A 56 4.24 6.63 6.82
CA ARG A 56 3.77 7.98 6.46
C ARG A 56 2.56 8.02 5.51
N SER A 57 1.89 6.89 5.28
CA SER A 57 0.62 6.80 4.57
C SER A 57 -0.60 7.15 5.45
N GLY A 58 -0.42 7.73 6.64
CA GLY A 58 -1.51 8.08 7.56
C GLY A 58 -1.90 7.01 8.58
N THR A 59 -1.06 5.98 8.82
CA THR A 59 -1.35 4.89 9.79
C THR A 59 -1.67 5.38 11.20
N VAL A 60 -1.01 6.43 11.68
CA VAL A 60 -1.31 7.04 12.99
C VAL A 60 -2.72 7.63 13.02
N ARG A 61 -3.10 8.40 11.99
CA ARG A 61 -4.44 8.98 11.87
C ARG A 61 -5.49 7.87 11.90
N THR A 62 -5.31 6.84 11.08
CA THR A 62 -6.24 5.69 11.02
C THR A 62 -6.33 4.96 12.35
N THR A 63 -5.21 4.78 13.06
CA THR A 63 -5.21 4.18 14.41
C THR A 63 -6.05 5.01 15.38
N ASP A 64 -5.80 6.31 15.44
CA ASP A 64 -6.47 7.22 16.38
C ASP A 64 -7.98 7.30 16.08
N GLU A 65 -8.33 7.35 14.80
CA GLU A 65 -9.70 7.39 14.32
C GLU A 65 -10.46 6.09 14.63
N MET A 66 -9.86 4.92 14.34
CA MET A 66 -10.46 3.65 14.71
C MET A 66 -10.65 3.50 16.23
N ARG A 67 -9.66 3.95 17.02
CA ARG A 67 -9.76 3.93 18.49
C ARG A 67 -10.79 4.89 19.04
N ALA A 68 -10.91 6.08 18.45
CA ALA A 68 -11.95 7.03 18.81
C ALA A 68 -13.34 6.41 18.63
N HIS A 69 -13.49 5.53 17.64
CA HIS A 69 -14.70 4.75 17.38
C HIS A 69 -14.76 3.42 18.18
N GLY A 70 -13.96 3.26 19.24
CA GLY A 70 -14.02 2.11 20.14
C GLY A 70 -13.37 0.82 19.63
N ALA A 71 -12.66 0.84 18.49
CA ALA A 71 -11.87 -0.30 18.06
C ALA A 71 -10.59 -0.45 18.91
N ALA A 72 -10.35 -1.64 19.40
CA ALA A 72 -9.15 -2.05 20.11
C ALA A 72 -8.03 -2.45 19.13
N VAL A 73 -7.63 -1.51 18.27
CA VAL A 73 -6.47 -1.64 17.37
C VAL A 73 -5.21 -1.00 17.95
N GLN A 74 -4.04 -1.47 17.52
CA GLN A 74 -2.73 -0.97 17.97
C GLN A 74 -1.88 -0.48 16.78
N ASN A 75 -0.95 0.45 17.04
CA ASN A 75 -0.02 0.94 16.03
C ASN A 75 1.26 0.07 15.96
N ASP A 76 2.22 0.48 15.13
CA ASP A 76 3.51 -0.17 14.90
C ASP A 76 4.32 -0.54 16.18
N TRP A 77 4.10 0.15 17.30
CA TRP A 77 4.92 0.03 18.52
C TRP A 77 4.30 -0.77 19.66
N THR A 78 3.14 -1.37 19.45
CA THR A 78 2.49 -2.23 20.46
C THR A 78 1.95 -3.48 19.81
N ASP A 79 1.99 -4.62 20.51
CA ASP A 79 1.43 -5.89 20.03
C ASP A 79 -0.03 -5.67 19.57
N PRO A 80 -0.51 -6.35 18.51
CA PRO A 80 -1.88 -6.15 18.02
C PRO A 80 -2.94 -6.30 19.13
N GLY A 81 -3.95 -5.44 19.08
CA GLY A 81 -5.07 -5.48 20.01
C GLY A 81 -6.12 -6.53 19.63
N ALA A 82 -7.23 -6.57 20.36
CA ALA A 82 -8.29 -7.56 20.15
C ALA A 82 -8.94 -7.43 18.75
N ASP A 83 -9.02 -6.21 18.21
CA ASP A 83 -9.54 -5.99 16.86
C ASP A 83 -8.43 -5.99 15.79
N GLY A 84 -7.15 -6.05 16.20
CA GLY A 84 -6.01 -6.12 15.30
C GLY A 84 -5.06 -4.93 15.38
N ALA A 85 -4.50 -4.51 14.24
CA ALA A 85 -3.46 -3.49 14.17
C ALA A 85 -3.58 -2.59 12.93
N VAL A 86 -3.03 -1.38 13.04
CA VAL A 86 -2.77 -0.47 11.93
C VAL A 86 -1.25 -0.28 11.88
N SER A 87 -0.59 -1.01 10.99
CA SER A 87 0.86 -1.11 10.99
C SER A 87 1.43 -1.38 9.61
N TRP A 88 2.50 -0.68 9.26
CA TRP A 88 3.30 -1.02 8.08
C TRP A 88 4.20 -2.22 8.37
N ILE A 89 4.83 -2.28 9.55
CA ILE A 89 5.79 -3.35 9.90
C ILE A 89 5.21 -4.75 9.66
N PHE A 90 3.91 -4.91 9.92
CA PHE A 90 3.20 -6.18 9.83
C PHE A 90 2.75 -6.59 8.43
N ALA A 91 3.11 -5.84 7.38
CA ALA A 91 2.91 -6.28 5.99
C ALA A 91 3.66 -7.59 5.68
N PHE A 92 4.82 -7.80 6.30
CA PHE A 92 5.71 -8.93 6.05
C PHE A 92 5.77 -9.89 7.24
N GLU A 93 5.94 -11.17 6.93
CA GLU A 93 6.36 -12.14 7.92
C GLU A 93 7.88 -12.05 8.12
N ASP A 94 8.31 -11.87 9.36
CA ASP A 94 9.72 -11.69 9.72
C ASP A 94 10.00 -12.23 11.13
N ASP A 95 10.97 -13.14 11.22
CA ASP A 95 11.47 -13.68 12.48
C ASP A 95 12.25 -12.63 13.28
N ALA A 96 12.86 -11.67 12.59
CA ALA A 96 13.61 -10.56 13.16
C ALA A 96 12.80 -9.25 13.10
N ASN A 97 11.59 -9.26 13.69
CA ASN A 97 10.67 -8.12 13.71
C ASN A 97 11.36 -6.79 14.06
N PHE A 98 11.04 -5.75 13.30
CA PHE A 98 11.46 -4.39 13.60
C PHE A 98 10.64 -3.81 14.76
N GLY A 99 11.30 -3.05 15.65
CA GLY A 99 10.66 -2.43 16.81
C GLY A 99 10.35 -3.39 17.95
N PRO A 100 9.56 -2.93 18.95
CA PRO A 100 9.14 -3.74 20.10
C PRO A 100 7.93 -4.64 19.83
N SER A 101 7.10 -4.33 18.82
CA SER A 101 5.82 -5.03 18.59
C SER A 101 6.00 -6.45 18.04
N ARG A 102 5.19 -7.41 18.49
CA ARG A 102 5.27 -8.82 18.11
C ARG A 102 3.88 -9.40 17.80
N THR A 103 3.76 -10.12 16.69
CA THR A 103 2.59 -10.98 16.43
C THR A 103 2.78 -12.40 16.96
N ARG A 104 4.01 -12.80 17.31
CA ARG A 104 4.37 -14.14 17.79
C ARG A 104 3.94 -15.25 16.82
N GLY A 105 4.09 -15.00 15.52
CA GLY A 105 3.71 -15.94 14.45
C GLY A 105 2.21 -15.97 14.13
N ARG A 106 1.38 -15.19 14.83
CA ARG A 106 -0.02 -14.99 14.44
C ARG A 106 -0.10 -14.17 13.16
N ARG A 107 -1.12 -14.49 12.35
CA ARG A 107 -1.44 -13.84 11.07
C ARG A 107 -2.71 -13.00 11.21
N PHE A 108 -3.12 -12.30 10.16
CA PHE A 108 -4.32 -11.48 10.12
C PHE A 108 -5.34 -12.08 9.16
N GLU A 109 -6.58 -12.23 9.62
CA GLU A 109 -7.68 -12.74 8.81
C GLU A 109 -8.02 -11.79 7.66
N ARG A 110 -8.05 -10.48 7.95
CA ARG A 110 -8.28 -9.43 6.95
C ARG A 110 -7.10 -8.48 6.91
N VAL A 111 -6.69 -8.11 5.69
CA VAL A 111 -5.68 -7.07 5.48
C VAL A 111 -6.25 -6.03 4.52
N LEU A 112 -6.29 -4.78 4.96
CA LEU A 112 -6.69 -3.63 4.15
C LEU A 112 -5.44 -2.85 3.75
N HIS A 113 -5.35 -2.53 2.45
CA HIS A 113 -4.28 -1.73 1.90
C HIS A 113 -4.68 -0.25 1.90
N GLN A 114 -4.13 0.49 2.84
CA GLN A 114 -4.20 1.94 2.92
C GLN A 114 -3.17 2.59 1.98
N THR A 115 -3.66 3.42 1.07
CA THR A 115 -2.83 4.24 0.19
C THR A 115 -2.95 5.72 0.59
N ARG A 116 -1.94 6.48 0.21
CA ARG A 116 -1.87 7.94 0.32
C ARG A 116 -1.27 8.47 -0.98
N GLU A 117 -1.52 9.74 -1.29
CA GLU A 117 -0.90 10.43 -2.42
C GLU A 117 0.62 10.18 -2.46
N ALA A 118 1.12 9.80 -3.65
CA ALA A 118 2.46 9.26 -3.82
C ALA A 118 3.55 10.30 -3.52
N LEU A 119 3.39 11.52 -4.04
CA LEU A 119 4.33 12.61 -3.84
C LEU A 119 4.43 12.97 -2.35
N GLU A 120 3.30 13.09 -1.65
CA GLU A 120 3.24 13.35 -0.21
C GLU A 120 3.90 12.23 0.61
N SER A 121 3.63 10.97 0.25
CA SER A 121 4.20 9.81 0.93
C SER A 121 5.71 9.76 0.81
N VAL A 122 6.24 9.86 -0.43
CA VAL A 122 7.68 9.87 -0.69
C VAL A 122 8.33 11.08 -0.01
N THR A 123 7.71 12.25 -0.07
CA THR A 123 8.20 13.46 0.60
C THR A 123 8.33 13.26 2.10
N SER A 124 7.28 12.72 2.74
CA SER A 124 7.26 12.54 4.20
C SER A 124 8.31 11.51 4.65
N MET A 125 8.49 10.41 3.90
CA MET A 125 9.55 9.43 4.17
C MET A 125 10.96 9.98 3.97
N CYS A 126 11.13 10.90 3.03
CA CYS A 126 12.38 11.61 2.78
C CYS A 126 12.70 12.57 3.93
N THR A 127 11.75 13.39 4.38
CA THR A 127 11.99 14.46 5.37
C THR A 127 12.24 13.97 6.79
N GLU A 128 11.56 12.90 7.19
CA GLU A 128 11.71 12.31 8.51
C GLU A 128 12.27 10.90 8.30
N PRO A 129 13.56 10.66 8.55
CA PRO A 129 14.24 9.47 8.04
C PRO A 129 13.71 8.20 8.71
N VAL A 130 12.70 7.60 8.07
CA VAL A 130 12.22 6.22 8.32
C VAL A 130 13.20 5.20 7.73
N LEU A 131 14.43 5.59 7.38
CA LEU A 131 15.34 4.82 6.52
C LEU A 131 16.72 4.61 7.14
N THR A 132 16.88 4.90 8.43
CA THR A 132 18.15 4.70 9.12
C THR A 132 18.10 3.42 9.96
N ALA A 133 17.16 3.32 10.90
CA ALA A 133 17.05 2.15 11.78
C ALA A 133 16.26 1.01 11.11
N GLU A 134 15.38 1.36 10.19
CA GLU A 134 14.46 0.48 9.47
C GLU A 134 15.13 -0.22 8.29
N ARG A 135 16.19 0.36 7.72
CA ARG A 135 16.82 -0.12 6.47
C ARG A 135 17.23 -1.59 6.51
N PRO A 136 17.82 -2.14 7.60
CA PRO A 136 18.09 -3.58 7.68
C PRO A 136 16.84 -4.44 7.60
N PHE A 137 15.70 -3.98 8.13
CA PHE A 137 14.41 -4.66 8.00
C PHE A 137 13.89 -4.57 6.56
N LEU A 138 13.87 -3.37 5.99
CA LEU A 138 13.36 -3.15 4.63
C LEU A 138 14.14 -3.97 3.58
N LYS A 139 15.48 -3.99 3.65
CA LYS A 139 16.34 -4.75 2.73
C LYS A 139 16.09 -6.27 2.73
N ARG A 140 15.48 -6.84 3.78
CA ARG A 140 15.12 -8.27 3.80
C ARG A 140 13.86 -8.56 2.99
N HIS A 141 13.00 -7.57 2.80
CA HIS A 141 11.66 -7.74 2.27
C HIS A 141 11.45 -7.16 0.88
N ILE A 142 12.16 -6.07 0.58
CA ILE A 142 12.10 -5.35 -0.68
C ILE A 142 13.50 -5.06 -1.23
N PRO A 143 13.67 -5.05 -2.56
CA PRO A 143 14.95 -4.68 -3.16
C PRO A 143 15.23 -3.18 -2.91
N MET A 144 16.39 -2.87 -2.35
CA MET A 144 16.85 -1.48 -2.17
C MET A 144 18.33 -1.39 -2.50
N GLU A 145 18.73 -0.32 -3.19
CA GLU A 145 20.13 -0.10 -3.51
C GLU A 145 20.95 0.27 -2.26
N GLU A 146 22.15 -0.30 -2.17
CA GLU A 146 23.09 0.03 -1.11
C GLU A 146 23.72 1.40 -1.35
N GLY A 147 23.77 2.23 -0.31
CA GLY A 147 24.34 3.58 -0.40
C GLY A 147 23.46 4.60 -1.13
N ALA A 148 22.24 4.23 -1.56
CA ALA A 148 21.31 5.17 -2.18
C ALA A 148 21.04 6.37 -1.27
N GLU A 149 21.01 7.55 -1.90
CA GLU A 149 20.67 8.82 -1.27
C GLU A 149 19.26 8.78 -0.65
N PRO A 150 18.98 9.56 0.41
CA PRO A 150 17.72 9.46 1.14
C PRO A 150 16.45 9.62 0.28
N SER A 151 16.46 10.53 -0.70
CA SER A 151 15.31 10.75 -1.59
C SER A 151 15.03 9.56 -2.49
N ARG A 152 16.09 8.93 -3.01
CA ARG A 152 15.98 7.69 -3.76
C ARG A 152 15.57 6.51 -2.91
N ALA A 153 16.15 6.34 -1.73
CA ALA A 153 15.76 5.27 -0.83
C ALA A 153 14.28 5.38 -0.42
N ALA A 154 13.74 6.60 -0.29
CA ALA A 154 12.31 6.82 -0.05
C ALA A 154 11.44 6.43 -1.25
N LEU A 155 11.88 6.72 -2.48
CA LEU A 155 11.18 6.33 -3.70
C LEU A 155 11.23 4.80 -3.94
N GLU A 156 12.39 4.17 -3.78
CA GLU A 156 12.56 2.71 -3.81
C GLU A 156 11.63 2.03 -2.80
N PHE A 157 11.66 2.53 -1.56
CA PHE A 157 10.79 2.03 -0.52
C PHE A 157 9.30 2.15 -0.91
N TYR A 158 8.85 3.33 -1.35
CA TYR A 158 7.48 3.51 -1.78
C TYR A 158 7.09 2.50 -2.86
N VAL A 159 7.85 2.43 -3.95
CA VAL A 159 7.50 1.61 -5.11
C VAL A 159 7.47 0.13 -4.76
N GLU A 160 8.55 -0.41 -4.19
CA GLU A 160 8.70 -1.85 -3.98
C GLU A 160 7.73 -2.37 -2.93
N TRP A 161 7.48 -1.57 -1.88
CA TRP A 161 6.53 -1.92 -0.85
C TRP A 161 5.09 -1.94 -1.38
N GLN A 162 4.73 -0.93 -2.17
CA GLN A 162 3.40 -0.81 -2.74
C GLN A 162 3.12 -1.90 -3.77
N GLU A 163 4.10 -2.28 -4.59
CA GLU A 163 3.95 -3.40 -5.52
C GLU A 163 3.72 -4.73 -4.79
N PHE A 164 4.42 -4.96 -3.68
CA PHE A 164 4.16 -6.12 -2.83
C PHE A 164 2.70 -6.16 -2.33
N LEU A 165 2.20 -5.05 -1.79
CA LEU A 165 0.81 -4.96 -1.31
C LEU A 165 -0.23 -5.10 -2.43
N VAL A 166 0.05 -4.57 -3.62
CA VAL A 166 -0.80 -4.74 -4.81
C VAL A 166 -0.84 -6.20 -5.27
N ALA A 167 0.31 -6.89 -5.22
CA ALA A 167 0.40 -8.29 -5.62
C ALA A 167 -0.42 -9.22 -4.69
N LEU A 168 -0.63 -8.84 -3.43
CA LEU A 168 -1.48 -9.55 -2.47
C LEU A 168 -2.99 -9.45 -2.77
N LYS A 169 -3.43 -8.61 -3.71
CA LYS A 169 -4.84 -8.43 -4.11
C LYS A 169 -5.75 -8.04 -2.94
N LEU A 170 -5.25 -7.17 -2.06
CA LEU A 170 -5.96 -6.68 -0.89
C LEU A 170 -7.03 -5.63 -1.27
N PRO A 171 -8.15 -5.52 -0.52
CA PRO A 171 -9.02 -4.36 -0.60
C PRO A 171 -8.22 -3.09 -0.34
N ARG A 172 -8.42 -2.06 -1.16
CA ARG A 172 -7.56 -0.88 -1.21
C ARG A 172 -8.36 0.41 -1.18
N TYR A 173 -7.92 1.34 -0.34
CA TYR A 173 -8.54 2.65 -0.19
C TYR A 173 -7.51 3.78 -0.08
N ARG A 174 -7.94 5.00 -0.36
CA ARG A 174 -7.20 6.25 -0.21
C ARG A 174 -7.54 6.85 1.15
N VAL A 175 -6.55 7.09 2.00
CA VAL A 175 -6.76 7.58 3.38
C VAL A 175 -7.37 8.98 3.43
N GLU A 176 -7.22 9.74 2.37
CA GLU A 176 -7.72 11.11 2.21
C GLU A 176 -9.21 11.14 1.89
N ASP A 177 -9.71 10.12 1.17
CA ASP A 177 -11.03 10.12 0.56
C ASP A 177 -12.00 9.11 1.18
N ALA A 178 -11.48 8.04 1.81
CA ALA A 178 -12.30 6.97 2.34
C ALA A 178 -13.13 7.42 3.54
N ASP A 179 -14.42 7.08 3.54
CA ASP A 179 -15.26 7.25 4.71
C ASP A 179 -14.83 6.27 5.80
N THR A 180 -14.72 6.78 7.02
CA THR A 180 -14.42 5.99 8.22
C THR A 180 -15.47 4.90 8.44
N GLU A 181 -16.74 5.14 8.12
CA GLU A 181 -17.79 4.11 8.19
C GLU A 181 -17.50 2.94 7.25
N ASP A 182 -17.09 3.24 6.01
CA ASP A 182 -16.71 2.25 5.02
C ASP A 182 -15.50 1.44 5.51
N LEU A 183 -14.50 2.09 6.12
CA LEU A 183 -13.36 1.39 6.73
C LEU A 183 -13.81 0.38 7.81
N PHE A 184 -14.73 0.78 8.70
CA PHE A 184 -15.27 -0.11 9.72
C PHE A 184 -16.07 -1.27 9.12
N ARG A 185 -16.84 -1.01 8.06
CA ARG A 185 -17.62 -2.05 7.37
C ARG A 185 -16.71 -3.04 6.64
N ALA A 186 -15.69 -2.57 5.92
CA ALA A 186 -14.68 -3.43 5.29
C ALA A 186 -13.86 -4.24 6.31
N ALA A 187 -13.66 -3.69 7.51
CA ALA A 187 -13.03 -4.40 8.62
C ALA A 187 -13.97 -5.42 9.31
N GLY A 188 -15.29 -5.34 9.09
CA GLY A 188 -16.31 -6.06 9.84
C GLY A 188 -16.39 -5.66 11.32
N LEU A 189 -16.24 -4.36 11.57
CA LEU A 189 -16.31 -3.71 12.87
C LEU A 189 -17.48 -2.72 12.95
N GLU A 190 -18.44 -2.78 12.02
CA GLU A 190 -19.51 -1.77 11.83
C GLU A 190 -20.26 -1.42 13.12
N LYS A 191 -20.45 -2.37 14.04
CA LYS A 191 -21.14 -2.17 15.32
C LYS A 191 -20.42 -1.22 16.28
N LYS A 192 -19.14 -0.93 16.05
CA LYS A 192 -18.32 -0.03 16.87
C LYS A 192 -18.37 1.41 16.36
N TYR A 193 -18.67 1.59 15.08
CA TYR A 193 -18.68 2.89 14.45
C TYR A 193 -19.71 3.83 15.11
N HIS A 194 -19.27 5.02 15.48
CA HIS A 194 -20.15 6.11 15.92
C HIS A 194 -19.59 7.44 15.42
N ARG A 195 -20.44 8.31 14.87
CA ARG A 195 -20.00 9.53 14.19
C ARG A 195 -19.17 10.43 15.12
N SER A 196 -17.88 10.58 14.85
CA SER A 196 -16.99 11.49 15.56
C SER A 196 -16.24 12.38 14.55
N LEU A 197 -15.85 13.58 14.96
CA LEU A 197 -15.14 14.54 14.12
C LEU A 197 -13.81 14.89 14.79
N ARG A 198 -12.70 14.36 14.29
CA ARG A 198 -11.36 14.87 14.58
C ARG A 198 -10.49 14.84 13.34
N THR A 199 -9.86 15.97 13.05
CA THR A 199 -8.82 16.09 12.03
C THR A 199 -7.52 16.52 12.69
N ASN A 200 -6.45 15.76 12.49
CA ASN A 200 -5.09 16.19 12.80
C ASN A 200 -4.44 16.64 11.50
N ALA A 201 -3.97 17.89 11.45
CA ALA A 201 -3.05 18.38 10.43
C ALA A 201 -1.65 18.50 11.03
N ARG A 202 -0.62 18.13 10.27
CA ARG A 202 0.78 18.42 10.58
C ARG A 202 1.35 19.22 9.42
N ASP A 203 2.13 20.24 9.73
CA ASP A 203 2.87 20.98 8.72
C ASP A 203 4.02 20.13 8.20
N HIS A 204 4.09 19.98 6.88
CA HIS A 204 5.16 19.31 6.16
C HIS A 204 5.76 20.26 5.11
N ARG A 205 6.96 19.94 4.60
CA ARG A 205 7.49 20.66 3.42
C ARG A 205 6.53 20.52 2.24
N PRO A 206 6.63 21.39 1.22
CA PRO A 206 5.97 21.15 -0.06
C PRO A 206 6.31 19.75 -0.58
N ALA A 207 5.29 19.03 -1.04
CA ALA A 207 5.44 17.73 -1.67
C ALA A 207 6.41 17.82 -2.86
N PHE A 208 7.16 16.74 -3.10
CA PHE A 208 7.88 16.55 -4.34
C PHE A 208 6.95 16.71 -5.54
N SER A 209 7.49 17.17 -6.65
CA SER A 209 6.87 17.12 -7.95
C SER A 209 7.22 15.81 -8.66
N TRP A 210 6.42 15.45 -9.67
CA TRP A 210 6.77 14.31 -10.54
C TRP A 210 8.09 14.51 -11.28
N ARG A 211 8.46 15.76 -11.60
CA ARG A 211 9.76 16.08 -12.20
C ARG A 211 10.93 15.82 -11.25
N GLU A 212 10.74 16.11 -9.96
CA GLU A 212 11.73 15.78 -8.93
C GLU A 212 11.90 14.26 -8.81
N LEU A 213 10.80 13.50 -8.68
CA LEU A 213 10.88 12.04 -8.64
C LEU A 213 11.51 11.45 -9.91
N TYR A 214 11.16 11.99 -11.09
CA TYR A 214 11.75 11.60 -12.36
C TYR A 214 13.26 11.86 -12.40
N THR A 215 13.72 12.96 -11.80
CA THR A 215 15.16 13.29 -11.73
C THR A 215 15.91 12.33 -10.80
N ILE A 216 15.28 11.87 -9.73
CA ILE A 216 15.84 10.85 -8.82
C ILE A 216 16.11 9.56 -9.61
N ASP A 217 15.06 8.98 -10.18
CA ASP A 217 15.14 7.76 -10.99
C ASP A 217 13.92 7.68 -11.92
N PRO A 218 14.09 7.84 -13.24
CA PRO A 218 12.99 7.83 -14.20
C PRO A 218 12.16 6.54 -14.17
N PHE A 219 12.79 5.39 -13.94
CA PHE A 219 12.12 4.10 -13.94
C PHE A 219 11.29 3.89 -12.69
N LEU A 220 11.84 4.23 -11.52
CA LEU A 220 11.08 4.18 -10.27
C LEU A 220 9.94 5.22 -10.26
N ALA A 221 10.18 6.41 -10.81
CA ALA A 221 9.14 7.42 -10.95
C ALA A 221 8.01 6.96 -11.85
N ALA A 222 8.31 6.27 -12.96
CA ALA A 222 7.29 5.70 -13.85
C ALA A 222 6.46 4.60 -13.17
N ARG A 223 7.09 3.76 -12.34
CA ARG A 223 6.39 2.76 -11.51
C ARG A 223 5.50 3.43 -10.47
N ALA A 224 6.02 4.42 -9.74
CA ALA A 224 5.25 5.21 -8.76
C ALA A 224 4.06 5.91 -9.42
N TRP A 225 4.24 6.48 -10.62
CA TRP A 225 3.19 7.11 -11.42
C TRP A 225 2.08 6.10 -11.76
N THR A 226 2.46 4.92 -12.25
CA THR A 226 1.52 3.84 -12.58
C THR A 226 0.74 3.39 -11.34
N LEU A 227 1.43 3.20 -10.21
CA LEU A 227 0.80 2.83 -8.94
C LEU A 227 -0.20 3.90 -8.48
N ALA A 228 0.18 5.18 -8.50
CA ALA A 228 -0.69 6.28 -8.09
C ALA A 228 -1.99 6.32 -8.89
N HIS A 229 -1.91 6.17 -10.22
CA HIS A 229 -3.10 6.09 -11.07
C HIS A 229 -3.93 4.83 -10.81
N SER A 230 -3.29 3.70 -10.52
CA SER A 230 -3.98 2.48 -10.12
C SER A 230 -4.70 2.61 -8.78
N TYR A 231 -4.43 3.67 -8.01
CA TYR A 231 -5.12 4.01 -6.76
C TYR A 231 -6.20 5.08 -6.95
N GLY A 232 -6.33 5.65 -8.16
CA GLY A 232 -7.30 6.70 -8.47
C GLY A 232 -6.75 8.13 -8.32
N TYR A 233 -5.46 8.32 -8.04
CA TYR A 233 -4.84 9.66 -8.08
C TYR A 233 -4.62 10.10 -9.53
N ALA A 234 -5.04 11.33 -9.85
CA ALA A 234 -4.92 11.91 -11.17
C ALA A 234 -4.06 13.18 -11.13
N TYR A 235 -3.27 13.39 -12.18
CA TYR A 235 -2.36 14.52 -12.31
C TYR A 235 -2.56 15.19 -13.68
N PRO A 236 -3.70 15.89 -13.89
CA PRO A 236 -4.07 16.42 -15.20
C PRO A 236 -3.06 17.44 -15.76
N ASP A 237 -2.32 18.10 -14.88
CA ASP A 237 -1.32 19.12 -15.23
C ASP A 237 0.08 18.55 -15.51
N VAL A 238 0.23 17.22 -15.51
CA VAL A 238 1.52 16.55 -15.70
C VAL A 238 1.47 15.58 -16.86
N ASP A 239 2.15 15.93 -17.96
CA ASP A 239 2.50 14.96 -19.00
C ASP A 239 3.81 14.27 -18.65
N PHE A 240 3.71 13.14 -17.96
CA PHE A 240 4.86 12.37 -17.49
C PHE A 240 5.82 11.99 -18.63
N ALA A 241 5.29 11.73 -19.82
CA ALA A 241 6.10 11.32 -20.96
C ALA A 241 7.04 12.45 -21.43
N THR A 242 6.72 13.71 -21.13
CA THR A 242 7.49 14.89 -21.56
C THR A 242 8.46 15.42 -20.50
N LEU A 243 8.50 14.80 -19.32
CA LEU A 243 9.39 15.22 -18.24
C LEU A 243 10.87 15.13 -18.65
N THR A 244 11.65 16.09 -18.18
CA THR A 244 13.11 16.14 -18.32
C THR A 244 13.76 16.28 -16.96
N CYS A 245 14.95 15.68 -16.82
CA CYS A 245 15.73 15.74 -15.59
C CYS A 245 16.06 17.19 -15.20
N MET A 246 16.00 17.48 -13.91
CA MET A 246 16.52 18.74 -13.35
C MET A 246 18.06 18.73 -13.33
N ASP A 247 18.65 19.90 -13.07
CA ASP A 247 20.12 20.04 -13.01
C ASP A 247 20.74 19.27 -11.84
N TYR A 248 19.99 19.09 -10.75
CA TYR A 248 20.46 18.46 -9.52
C TYR A 248 19.39 17.56 -8.91
N LEU A 249 19.83 16.56 -8.15
CA LEU A 249 18.98 15.69 -7.36
C LEU A 249 18.21 16.52 -6.32
N PRO A 250 16.89 16.30 -6.21
CA PRO A 250 16.13 16.92 -5.14
C PRO A 250 16.54 16.32 -3.79
N THR A 251 16.73 17.17 -2.81
CA THR A 251 17.15 16.79 -1.46
C THR A 251 15.94 16.63 -0.54
N CYS A 252 16.12 15.92 0.58
CA CYS A 252 15.06 15.79 1.58
C CYS A 252 14.87 17.05 2.43
N ASP A 253 15.90 17.88 2.56
CA ASP A 253 15.77 19.16 3.27
C ASP A 253 14.97 20.14 2.41
N GLY A 254 13.78 20.55 2.89
CA GLY A 254 12.92 21.48 2.14
C GLY A 254 13.53 22.86 1.88
N LYS A 255 14.76 23.11 2.35
CA LYS A 255 15.52 24.34 2.14
C LYS A 255 16.52 24.26 0.97
N GLY A 256 16.74 23.07 0.39
CA GLY A 256 17.72 22.87 -0.68
C GLY A 256 19.13 23.33 -0.31
N GLN A 257 19.51 23.20 0.97
CA GLN A 257 20.82 23.60 1.49
C GLN A 257 21.86 22.48 1.35
N GLY A 258 21.41 21.26 0.98
CA GLY A 258 22.29 20.14 0.67
C GLY A 258 23.23 20.41 -0.51
N GLU A 259 24.30 19.62 -0.58
CA GLU A 259 25.21 19.62 -1.71
C GLU A 259 24.45 19.32 -3.01
N ARG A 260 24.73 20.10 -4.05
CA ARG A 260 24.12 19.95 -5.36
C ARG A 260 24.76 18.78 -6.10
N VAL A 261 24.11 17.62 -6.04
CA VAL A 261 24.55 16.41 -6.70
C VAL A 261 23.83 16.24 -8.04
N VAL A 262 24.56 15.94 -9.11
CA VAL A 262 23.96 15.62 -10.42
C VAL A 262 23.52 14.16 -10.42
N SER A 263 22.30 13.88 -10.90
CA SER A 263 21.80 12.51 -11.02
C SER A 263 22.59 11.73 -12.07
N SER A 264 23.22 10.63 -11.66
CA SER A 264 23.90 9.71 -12.58
C SER A 264 22.91 8.92 -13.45
N LYS A 265 21.67 8.77 -12.99
CA LYS A 265 20.58 8.06 -13.67
C LYS A 265 19.75 8.95 -14.60
N CYS A 266 19.76 10.25 -14.36
CA CYS A 266 18.97 11.24 -15.10
C CYS A 266 19.84 12.48 -15.37
N PRO A 267 20.77 12.44 -16.34
CA PRO A 267 21.61 13.60 -16.62
C PRO A 267 20.77 14.85 -16.95
N PRO A 268 21.22 16.08 -16.60
CA PRO A 268 20.44 17.30 -16.76
C PRO A 268 19.89 17.50 -18.17
N GLY A 269 18.61 17.87 -18.26
CA GLY A 269 17.92 18.12 -19.53
C GLY A 269 17.67 16.87 -20.38
N THR A 270 18.10 15.67 -19.95
CA THR A 270 17.81 14.44 -20.68
C THR A 270 16.37 13.99 -20.46
N ARG A 271 15.85 13.28 -21.46
CA ARG A 271 14.60 12.55 -21.41
C ARG A 271 14.95 11.07 -21.49
N VAL A 272 14.66 10.33 -20.43
CA VAL A 272 14.88 8.88 -20.38
C VAL A 272 13.60 8.19 -20.85
N PRO A 273 13.64 7.39 -21.92
CA PRO A 273 12.47 6.66 -22.38
C PRO A 273 11.96 5.71 -21.28
N THR A 274 10.80 6.04 -20.72
CA THR A 274 10.08 5.17 -19.80
C THR A 274 8.97 4.48 -20.59
N ASN A 275 8.95 3.14 -20.59
CA ASN A 275 7.82 2.39 -21.12
C ASN A 275 6.66 2.52 -20.14
N LEU A 276 5.91 3.61 -20.25
CA LEU A 276 4.61 3.71 -19.59
C LEU A 276 3.68 2.76 -20.32
N GLU A 277 3.33 1.65 -19.69
CA GLU A 277 2.14 0.92 -20.10
C GLU A 277 0.94 1.86 -20.09
N LYS A 278 -0.13 1.51 -20.83
CA LYS A 278 -1.34 2.33 -20.85
C LYS A 278 -1.89 2.46 -19.42
N VAL A 279 -1.58 3.59 -18.79
CA VAL A 279 -1.97 3.87 -17.41
C VAL A 279 -3.49 4.00 -17.38
N VAL A 280 -4.14 3.11 -16.64
CA VAL A 280 -5.59 3.15 -16.41
C VAL A 280 -5.83 3.77 -15.05
N LEU A 281 -6.48 4.93 -15.03
CA LEU A 281 -6.96 5.52 -13.78
C LEU A 281 -8.00 4.59 -13.18
N ALA A 282 -7.74 4.11 -11.96
CA ALA A 282 -8.70 3.30 -11.24
C ALA A 282 -9.96 4.15 -10.95
N LYS A 283 -11.12 3.54 -11.14
CA LYS A 283 -12.39 4.11 -10.71
C LYS A 283 -12.68 3.62 -9.30
N ASP A 284 -13.41 4.43 -8.55
CA ASP A 284 -13.91 4.00 -7.25
C ASP A 284 -14.78 2.74 -7.40
N VAL A 285 -14.68 1.86 -6.41
CA VAL A 285 -15.57 0.72 -6.24
C VAL A 285 -16.99 1.26 -6.08
N GLU A 286 -17.92 0.72 -6.87
CA GLU A 286 -19.30 1.21 -6.89
C GLU A 286 -19.92 1.21 -5.48
N GLY A 287 -20.31 2.40 -5.01
CA GLY A 287 -20.92 2.62 -3.69
C GLY A 287 -19.92 2.89 -2.56
N TRP A 288 -18.61 3.00 -2.86
CA TRP A 288 -17.53 3.11 -1.88
C TRP A 288 -16.58 4.24 -2.25
N THR A 289 -16.71 5.39 -1.59
CA THR A 289 -15.92 6.58 -1.92
C THR A 289 -14.48 6.40 -1.48
N GLY A 290 -13.52 6.65 -2.38
CA GLY A 290 -12.10 6.54 -2.06
C GLY A 290 -11.54 5.11 -2.09
N TRP A 291 -12.33 4.10 -2.48
CA TRP A 291 -11.88 2.70 -2.61
C TRP A 291 -11.52 2.37 -4.05
N SER A 292 -10.26 2.07 -4.33
CA SER A 292 -9.77 1.82 -5.70
C SER A 292 -9.83 0.34 -6.11
N ASP A 293 -9.93 -0.58 -5.15
CA ASP A 293 -9.98 -2.02 -5.40
C ASP A 293 -10.74 -2.73 -4.27
N GLY A 294 -11.71 -3.57 -4.61
CA GLY A 294 -12.43 -4.40 -3.63
C GLY A 294 -11.60 -5.59 -3.14
N GLY A 295 -10.46 -5.89 -3.77
CA GLY A 295 -9.60 -7.01 -3.42
C GLY A 295 -10.18 -8.37 -3.81
N CYS A 296 -9.46 -9.42 -3.40
CA CYS A 296 -9.75 -10.81 -3.71
C CYS A 296 -9.80 -11.64 -2.43
N LYS A 297 -10.94 -12.30 -2.17
CA LYS A 297 -11.15 -13.16 -1.01
C LYS A 297 -11.10 -14.63 -1.43
N GLU A 298 -10.49 -15.45 -0.57
CA GLU A 298 -10.52 -16.91 -0.70
C GLU A 298 -11.88 -17.45 -0.22
N GLU A 299 -12.56 -18.22 -1.08
CA GLU A 299 -13.77 -18.97 -0.72
C GLU A 299 -13.59 -20.45 -1.04
N LYS A 300 -13.97 -21.31 -0.08
CA LYS A 300 -13.88 -22.76 -0.24
C LYS A 300 -15.13 -23.28 -0.94
N GLY A 301 -14.95 -23.86 -2.11
CA GLY A 301 -15.99 -24.54 -2.87
C GLY A 301 -16.48 -25.82 -2.20
N SER A 302 -17.60 -26.34 -2.70
CA SER A 302 -18.17 -27.61 -2.25
C SER A 302 -17.27 -28.82 -2.51
N ASP A 303 -16.37 -28.71 -3.50
CA ASP A 303 -15.33 -29.70 -3.81
C ASP A 303 -14.08 -29.58 -2.90
N GLY A 304 -14.06 -28.59 -2.00
CA GLY A 304 -12.96 -28.29 -1.12
C GLY A 304 -11.84 -27.45 -1.73
N ALA A 305 -11.91 -27.12 -3.03
CA ALA A 305 -10.98 -26.22 -3.68
C ALA A 305 -11.25 -24.77 -3.26
N TYR A 306 -10.20 -23.93 -3.26
CA TYR A 306 -10.35 -22.50 -2.97
C TYR A 306 -10.38 -21.72 -4.28
N VAL A 307 -11.37 -20.84 -4.40
CA VAL A 307 -11.51 -19.88 -5.52
C VAL A 307 -11.41 -18.45 -5.00
N GLY A 308 -10.93 -17.55 -5.86
CA GLY A 308 -10.92 -16.12 -5.55
C GLY A 308 -12.22 -15.47 -5.98
N VAL A 309 -12.86 -14.76 -5.04
CA VAL A 309 -14.07 -13.96 -5.28
C VAL A 309 -13.75 -12.51 -4.98
N ARG A 310 -14.14 -11.59 -5.88
CA ARG A 310 -13.97 -10.15 -5.67
C ARG A 310 -14.77 -9.72 -4.44
N ALA A 311 -14.11 -9.08 -3.48
CA ALA A 311 -14.77 -8.74 -2.21
C ALA A 311 -15.80 -7.60 -2.33
N VAL A 312 -16.03 -7.05 -3.54
CA VAL A 312 -17.08 -6.05 -3.82
C VAL A 312 -18.47 -6.50 -3.35
N GLY A 313 -18.73 -7.81 -3.32
CA GLY A 313 -19.97 -8.37 -2.76
C GLY A 313 -20.07 -8.28 -1.24
N MET A 314 -18.97 -8.45 -0.50
CA MET A 314 -18.95 -8.34 0.96
C MET A 314 -19.24 -6.93 1.44
N LEU A 315 -18.89 -5.96 0.61
CA LEU A 315 -19.13 -4.54 0.82
C LEU A 315 -20.62 -4.15 0.65
N LYS A 316 -21.43 -4.97 -0.04
CA LYS A 316 -22.85 -4.71 -0.30
C LYS A 316 -23.81 -5.44 0.66
N SER A 317 -23.35 -6.42 1.44
CA SER A 317 -24.24 -7.29 2.22
C SER A 317 -24.35 -6.91 3.69
N ASN A 318 -25.25 -5.99 4.04
CA ASN A 318 -25.91 -5.99 5.36
C ASN A 318 -27.32 -5.38 5.36
N ASP A 319 -27.83 -4.92 4.21
CA ASP A 319 -29.22 -4.51 4.10
C ASP A 319 -30.11 -5.76 4.00
N GLY A 320 -30.73 -6.15 5.12
CA GLY A 320 -32.03 -6.83 5.08
C GLY A 320 -32.04 -8.35 5.27
N GLY A 321 -31.07 -8.93 5.97
CA GLY A 321 -31.27 -10.22 6.62
C GLY A 321 -32.20 -10.09 7.83
N THR A 322 -33.44 -9.65 7.64
CA THR A 322 -34.51 -9.81 8.63
C THR A 322 -34.61 -11.29 8.96
N THR A 323 -34.08 -11.67 10.11
CA THR A 323 -34.47 -12.90 10.79
C THR A 323 -35.97 -12.82 11.01
N GLY A 324 -36.73 -13.59 10.22
CA GLY A 324 -38.10 -13.93 10.59
C GLY A 324 -38.02 -14.73 11.89
N GLU A 325 -38.38 -14.07 12.99
CA GLU A 325 -38.92 -14.73 14.19
C GLU A 325 -40.33 -15.24 13.92
#